data_AF-A0A8A7KGA2-F1
#
_entry.id   AF-A0A8A7KGA2-F1
#
_cell.length_a   1.000
_cell.length_b   1.000
_cell.length_c   1.000
_cell.angle_alpha   90.00
_cell.angle_beta   90.00
_cell.angle_gamma   90.00
#
_symmetry.space_group_name_H-M   'P 1'
#
loop_
_entity.id
_entity.type
_entity.pdbx_description
1 polymer ?
#
loop_
_entity_poly.entity_id
_entity_poly.type
_entity_poly.pdbx_seq_one_letter_code
_entity_poly.pdbx_strand_id
1 'polypeptide(L)'
;MEGHLMKKFSSFFMLFLLVFAILFTCVLLDTAKIVAAPKFRVGMTVQDLSNQIWAATAAELKKIIKAEGGEFTVVDSSNNAGKQVNQIENFIASGVDALIIHPVEKNSVEKPLARARENGVKVYCWDENIENADLCWLIDNYKIGKMVGKYAADWINEKLGGKAKLGF
;
A
#
# COMPACT_ATOMS: atom_id res chain seq x y z
N MET A 1 -15.05 -72.88 -1.66
CA MET A 1 -15.84 -71.80 -2.31
C MET A 1 -15.64 -70.43 -1.64
N GLU A 2 -15.14 -70.36 -0.41
CA GLU A 2 -15.04 -69.13 0.40
C GLU A 2 -13.91 -68.16 -0.03
N GLY A 3 -12.74 -68.67 -0.46
CA GLY A 3 -11.59 -67.82 -0.81
C GLY A 3 -11.80 -66.92 -2.04
N HIS A 4 -12.71 -67.29 -2.95
CA HIS A 4 -13.00 -66.49 -4.15
C HIS A 4 -13.94 -65.31 -3.85
N LEU A 5 -14.79 -65.45 -2.82
CA LEU A 5 -15.73 -64.42 -2.37
C LEU A 5 -14.99 -63.31 -1.60
N MET A 6 -14.03 -63.68 -0.73
CA MET A 6 -13.17 -62.74 0.01
C MET A 6 -12.32 -61.84 -0.90
N LYS A 7 -11.77 -62.37 -2.00
CA LYS A 7 -10.99 -61.57 -2.97
C LYS A 7 -11.85 -60.55 -3.71
N LYS A 8 -13.10 -60.90 -4.06
CA LYS A 8 -14.05 -59.96 -4.68
C LYS A 8 -14.48 -58.87 -3.69
N PHE A 9 -14.67 -59.21 -2.42
CA PHE A 9 -15.02 -58.25 -1.37
C PHE A 9 -13.89 -57.25 -1.08
N SER A 10 -12.65 -57.75 -0.99
CA SER A 10 -11.44 -56.93 -0.85
C SER A 10 -11.23 -55.99 -2.04
N SER A 11 -11.44 -56.48 -3.26
CA SER A 11 -11.31 -55.68 -4.49
C SER A 11 -12.40 -54.60 -4.61
N PHE A 12 -13.64 -54.90 -4.19
CA PHE A 12 -14.74 -53.94 -4.18
C PHE A 12 -14.56 -52.86 -3.09
N PHE A 13 -14.06 -53.26 -1.92
CA PHE A 13 -13.74 -52.34 -0.83
C PHE A 13 -12.58 -51.40 -1.18
N MET A 14 -11.56 -51.92 -1.88
CA MET A 14 -10.42 -51.12 -2.35
C MET A 14 -10.84 -50.12 -3.45
N LEU A 15 -11.74 -50.53 -4.35
CA LEU A 15 -12.30 -49.63 -5.38
C LEU A 15 -13.17 -48.54 -4.75
N PHE A 16 -13.95 -48.88 -3.71
CA PHE A 16 -14.76 -47.92 -2.97
C PHE A 16 -13.89 -46.89 -2.22
N LEU A 17 -12.79 -47.33 -1.59
CA LEU A 17 -11.79 -46.45 -0.97
C LEU A 17 -11.12 -45.51 -1.98
N LEU A 18 -10.81 -46.01 -3.18
CA LEU A 18 -10.19 -45.21 -4.25
C LEU A 18 -11.15 -44.14 -4.79
N VAL A 19 -12.42 -44.50 -5.00
CA VAL A 19 -13.47 -43.57 -5.40
C VAL A 19 -13.74 -42.53 -4.31
N PHE A 20 -13.76 -42.95 -3.03
CA PHE A 20 -13.92 -42.03 -1.90
C PHE A 20 -12.74 -41.06 -1.77
N ALA A 21 -11.51 -41.53 -2.01
CA ALA A 21 -10.32 -40.67 -2.01
C ALA A 21 -10.33 -39.64 -3.16
N ILE A 22 -10.82 -40.02 -4.34
CA ILE A 22 -10.98 -39.12 -5.50
C ILE A 22 -12.09 -38.08 -5.25
N LEU A 23 -13.21 -38.50 -4.67
CA LEU A 23 -14.29 -37.57 -4.29
C LEU A 23 -13.83 -36.60 -3.18
N PHE A 24 -13.04 -37.07 -2.21
CA PHE A 24 -12.51 -36.23 -1.14
C PHE A 24 -11.50 -35.20 -1.67
N THR A 25 -10.70 -35.55 -2.69
CA THR A 25 -9.78 -34.60 -3.34
C THR A 25 -10.51 -33.58 -4.22
N CYS A 26 -11.58 -33.97 -4.93
CA CYS A 26 -12.41 -33.00 -5.67
C CYS A 26 -13.12 -32.01 -4.74
N VAL A 27 -13.65 -32.47 -3.60
CA VAL A 27 -14.31 -31.58 -2.61
C VAL A 27 -13.32 -30.64 -1.94
N LEU A 28 -12.07 -31.08 -1.71
CA LEU A 28 -11.00 -30.20 -1.24
C LEU A 28 -10.62 -29.12 -2.28
N LEU A 29 -10.65 -29.45 -3.57
CA LEU A 29 -10.41 -28.48 -4.66
C LEU A 29 -11.51 -27.40 -4.74
N ASP A 30 -12.78 -27.73 -4.51
CA ASP A 30 -13.87 -26.76 -4.53
C ASP A 30 -13.87 -25.80 -3.33
N THR A 31 -13.29 -26.21 -2.20
CA THR A 31 -13.18 -25.36 -1.00
C THR A 31 -11.94 -24.45 -0.98
N ALA A 32 -10.95 -24.74 -1.82
CA ALA A 32 -9.90 -23.78 -2.15
C ALA A 32 -10.49 -22.73 -3.10
N LYS A 33 -11.21 -21.75 -2.55
CA LYS A 33 -11.29 -20.44 -3.20
C LYS A 33 -9.85 -20.02 -3.47
N ILE A 34 -9.40 -20.21 -4.71
CA ILE A 34 -8.15 -19.66 -5.21
C ILE A 34 -8.34 -18.16 -5.08
N VAL A 35 -7.86 -17.60 -3.96
CA VAL A 35 -7.64 -16.17 -3.85
C VAL A 35 -6.58 -15.90 -4.90
N ALA A 36 -7.03 -15.43 -6.06
CA ALA A 36 -6.13 -15.06 -7.13
C ALA A 36 -5.08 -14.11 -6.55
N ALA A 37 -3.80 -14.41 -6.80
CA ALA A 37 -2.71 -13.54 -6.37
C ALA A 37 -2.95 -12.12 -6.91
N PRO A 38 -2.61 -11.06 -6.15
CA PRO A 38 -2.79 -9.69 -6.62
C PRO A 38 -1.99 -9.46 -7.89
N LYS A 39 -2.53 -8.65 -8.81
CA LYS A 39 -1.84 -8.31 -10.07
C LYS A 39 -0.57 -7.49 -9.84
N PHE A 40 -0.57 -6.69 -8.77
CA PHE A 40 0.53 -5.86 -8.33
C PHE A 40 0.34 -5.50 -6.85
N ARG A 41 1.41 -5.11 -6.18
CA ARG A 41 1.45 -4.78 -4.74
C ARG A 41 2.03 -3.39 -4.56
N VAL A 42 1.34 -2.55 -3.78
CA VAL A 42 1.75 -1.18 -3.52
C VAL A 42 1.91 -0.97 -2.02
N GLY A 43 3.09 -0.51 -1.62
CA GLY A 43 3.37 -0.03 -0.28
C GLY A 43 3.18 1.48 -0.18
N MET A 44 2.71 1.96 0.97
CA MET A 44 2.72 3.38 1.32
C MET A 44 3.28 3.57 2.72
N THR A 45 4.23 4.48 2.88
CA THR A 45 4.74 4.90 4.18
C THR A 45 4.61 6.41 4.33
N VAL A 46 3.98 6.86 5.41
CA VAL A 46 3.78 8.29 5.69
C VAL A 46 4.25 8.68 7.09
N GLN A 47 4.41 9.98 7.31
CA GLN A 47 4.81 10.51 8.60
C GLN A 47 3.76 10.28 9.71
N ASP A 48 2.46 10.51 9.41
CA ASP A 48 1.40 10.54 10.42
C ASP A 48 -0.03 10.39 9.84
N LEU A 49 -0.67 9.25 10.02
CA LEU A 49 -2.05 9.00 9.60
C LEU A 49 -3.12 9.65 10.48
N SER A 50 -2.76 10.36 11.55
CA SER A 50 -3.72 11.21 12.28
C SER A 50 -4.09 12.47 11.46
N ASN A 51 -3.24 12.85 10.50
CA ASN A 51 -3.54 13.91 9.55
C ASN A 51 -4.59 13.42 8.53
N GLN A 52 -5.70 14.16 8.46
CA GLN A 52 -6.85 13.81 7.63
C GLN A 52 -6.54 13.72 6.15
N ILE A 53 -5.57 14.48 5.63
CA ILE A 53 -5.18 14.44 4.21
C ILE A 53 -4.54 13.09 3.89
N TRP A 54 -3.60 12.65 4.70
CA TRP A 54 -2.89 11.37 4.51
C TRP A 54 -3.84 10.20 4.68
N ALA A 55 -4.68 10.23 5.73
CA ALA A 55 -5.67 9.19 6.01
C ALA A 55 -6.71 9.05 4.89
N ALA A 56 -7.30 10.17 4.45
CA ALA A 56 -8.31 10.16 3.39
C ALA A 56 -7.72 9.69 2.06
N THR A 57 -6.50 10.13 1.73
CA THR A 57 -5.83 9.72 0.49
C THR A 57 -5.46 8.24 0.52
N ALA A 58 -4.93 7.72 1.62
CA ALA A 58 -4.67 6.30 1.77
C ALA A 58 -5.95 5.45 1.66
N ALA A 59 -7.06 5.92 2.22
CA ALA A 59 -8.35 5.25 2.11
C ALA A 59 -8.85 5.20 0.67
N GLU A 60 -8.66 6.26 -0.11
CA GLU A 60 -9.07 6.31 -1.50
C GLU A 60 -8.16 5.47 -2.40
N LEU A 61 -6.83 5.56 -2.23
CA LEU A 61 -5.85 4.71 -2.91
C LEU A 61 -6.15 3.23 -2.68
N LYS A 62 -6.52 2.83 -1.46
CA LYS A 62 -6.91 1.46 -1.15
C LYS A 62 -8.09 0.97 -1.99
N LYS A 63 -9.10 1.82 -2.25
CA LYS A 63 -10.24 1.46 -3.09
C LYS A 63 -9.83 1.31 -4.55
N ILE A 64 -9.09 2.28 -5.08
CA ILE A 64 -8.64 2.32 -6.48
C ILE A 64 -7.75 1.11 -6.78
N ILE A 65 -6.71 0.89 -5.97
CA ILE A 65 -5.76 -0.22 -6.16
C ILE A 65 -6.47 -1.56 -6.09
N LYS A 66 -7.38 -1.74 -5.12
CA LYS A 66 -8.15 -2.98 -4.99
C LYS A 66 -9.09 -3.20 -6.18
N ALA A 67 -9.73 -2.14 -6.69
CA ALA A 67 -10.59 -2.22 -7.88
C ALA A 67 -9.82 -2.66 -9.13
N GLU A 68 -8.55 -2.26 -9.25
CA GLU A 68 -7.65 -2.68 -10.32
C GLU A 68 -7.09 -4.12 -10.12
N GLY A 69 -7.36 -4.75 -8.97
CA GLY A 69 -6.90 -6.09 -8.62
C GLY A 69 -5.52 -6.13 -7.96
N GLY A 70 -5.05 -5.00 -7.45
CA GLY A 70 -3.82 -4.90 -6.67
C GLY A 70 -4.04 -5.03 -5.16
N GLU A 71 -2.92 -5.20 -4.43
CA GLU A 71 -2.87 -5.17 -2.97
C GLU A 71 -2.25 -3.85 -2.51
N PHE A 72 -2.79 -3.27 -1.44
CA PHE A 72 -2.30 -2.02 -0.88
C PHE A 72 -2.08 -2.12 0.61
N THR A 73 -0.86 -1.79 1.04
CA THR A 73 -0.46 -1.74 2.44
C THR A 73 0.04 -0.35 2.78
N VAL A 74 -0.58 0.29 3.76
CA VAL A 74 -0.15 1.60 4.28
C VAL A 74 0.34 1.46 5.71
N VAL A 75 1.46 2.10 6.03
CA VAL A 75 2.04 2.16 7.36
C VAL A 75 2.39 3.59 7.75
N ASP A 76 2.33 3.83 9.06
CA ASP A 76 2.60 5.10 9.71
C ASP A 76 3.96 5.03 10.42
N SER A 77 4.84 5.99 10.16
CA SER A 77 6.15 6.10 10.78
C SER A 77 6.16 6.90 12.09
N SER A 78 5.03 7.49 12.47
CA SER A 78 4.81 8.22 13.72
C SER A 78 5.83 9.34 13.93
N ASN A 79 6.10 10.08 12.84
CA ASN A 79 7.13 11.11 12.73
C ASN A 79 8.54 10.62 13.13
N ASN A 80 8.84 9.34 12.96
CA ASN A 80 10.14 8.76 13.26
C ASN A 80 10.85 8.30 11.97
N ALA A 81 11.93 9.01 11.61
CA ALA A 81 12.70 8.73 10.41
C ALA A 81 13.33 7.32 10.40
N GLY A 82 13.87 6.85 11.52
CA GLY A 82 14.45 5.50 11.62
C GLY A 82 13.40 4.39 11.42
N LYS A 83 12.19 4.59 11.93
CA LYS A 83 11.05 3.70 11.68
C LYS A 83 10.67 3.71 10.20
N GLN A 84 10.65 4.88 9.56
CA GLN A 84 10.35 5.00 8.13
C GLN A 84 11.39 4.28 7.27
N VAL A 85 12.67 4.40 7.60
CA VAL A 85 13.75 3.64 6.93
C VAL A 85 13.48 2.14 7.00
N ASN A 86 13.17 1.61 8.19
CA ASN A 86 12.85 0.17 8.35
C ASN A 86 11.59 -0.24 7.58
N GLN A 87 10.58 0.64 7.49
CA GLN A 87 9.37 0.38 6.70
C GLN A 87 9.67 0.28 5.21
N ILE A 88 10.55 1.12 4.68
CA ILE A 88 11.01 1.03 3.28
C ILE A 88 11.69 -0.32 3.03
N GLU A 89 12.63 -0.73 3.89
CA GLU A 89 13.31 -2.03 3.76
C GLU A 89 12.32 -3.20 3.82
N ASN A 90 11.32 -3.13 4.70
CA ASN A 90 10.29 -4.16 4.79
C ASN A 90 9.44 -4.24 3.51
N PHE A 91 9.14 -3.12 2.87
CA PHE A 91 8.44 -3.12 1.59
C PHE A 91 9.28 -3.71 0.46
N ILE A 92 10.58 -3.38 0.41
CA ILE A 92 11.52 -3.99 -0.53
C ILE A 92 11.54 -5.52 -0.33
N ALA A 93 11.73 -5.97 0.91
CA ALA A 93 11.75 -7.40 1.25
C ALA A 93 10.43 -8.11 0.98
N SER A 94 9.30 -7.40 1.07
CA SER A 94 7.97 -7.94 0.77
C SER A 94 7.65 -8.00 -0.73
N GLY A 95 8.54 -7.48 -1.58
CA GLY A 95 8.41 -7.50 -3.03
C GLY A 95 7.24 -6.66 -3.53
N VAL A 96 7.10 -5.42 -3.03
CA VAL A 96 6.14 -4.48 -3.62
C VAL A 96 6.62 -4.01 -4.99
N ASP A 97 5.69 -3.81 -5.92
CA ASP A 97 5.99 -3.28 -7.26
C ASP A 97 6.16 -1.75 -7.23
N ALA A 98 5.48 -1.08 -6.31
CA ALA A 98 5.57 0.36 -6.11
C ALA A 98 5.52 0.77 -4.64
N LEU A 99 6.18 1.89 -4.34
CA LEU A 99 6.25 2.51 -3.03
C LEU A 99 5.85 3.98 -3.12
N ILE A 100 4.82 4.36 -2.36
CA ILE A 100 4.39 5.75 -2.13
C ILE A 100 5.00 6.21 -0.81
N ILE A 101 5.65 7.37 -0.80
CA ILE A 101 6.26 7.93 0.40
C ILE A 101 5.90 9.40 0.62
N HIS A 102 5.57 9.73 1.87
CA HIS A 102 5.66 11.09 2.40
C HIS A 102 6.80 11.12 3.44
N PRO A 103 7.98 11.67 3.12
CA PRO A 103 9.17 11.54 3.96
C PRO A 103 9.06 12.31 5.27
N VAL A 104 9.49 11.69 6.38
CA VAL A 104 9.69 12.39 7.67
C VAL A 104 10.92 13.30 7.59
N GLU A 105 12.01 12.79 7.03
CA GLU A 105 13.26 13.53 6.84
C GLU A 105 13.89 13.12 5.51
N LYS A 106 14.08 14.10 4.63
CA LYS A 106 14.52 13.89 3.26
C LYS A 106 15.79 13.05 3.14
N ASN A 107 16.84 13.37 3.88
CA ASN A 107 18.15 12.73 3.66
C ASN A 107 18.17 11.29 4.18
N SER A 108 17.40 10.97 5.22
CA SER A 108 17.32 9.62 5.78
C SER A 108 16.79 8.58 4.79
N VAL A 109 15.91 8.98 3.86
CA VAL A 109 15.24 8.06 2.94
C VAL A 109 15.95 7.87 1.61
N GLU A 110 16.90 8.74 1.24
CA GLU A 110 17.59 8.66 -0.06
C GLU A 110 18.26 7.30 -0.31
N LYS A 111 19.07 6.81 0.64
CA LYS A 111 19.76 5.51 0.49
C LYS A 111 18.79 4.31 0.44
N PRO A 112 17.80 4.19 1.35
CA PRO A 112 16.76 3.15 1.23
C PRO A 112 15.97 3.21 -0.09
N LEU A 113 15.63 4.40 -0.58
CA LEU A 113 14.89 4.54 -1.82
C LEU A 113 15.73 4.21 -3.05
N ALA A 114 17.04 4.50 -3.03
CA ALA A 114 17.97 4.02 -4.05
C ALA A 114 17.94 2.48 -4.12
N ARG A 115 18.03 1.81 -2.97
CA ARG A 115 17.91 0.33 -2.89
C ARG A 115 16.57 -0.17 -3.39
N ALA A 116 15.46 0.53 -3.10
CA ALA A 116 14.16 0.16 -3.61
C ALA A 116 14.14 0.14 -5.14
N ARG A 117 14.68 1.19 -5.77
CA ARG A 117 14.78 1.29 -7.24
C ARG A 117 15.71 0.24 -7.83
N GLU A 118 16.83 -0.05 -7.19
CA GLU A 118 17.75 -1.13 -7.59
C GLU A 118 17.06 -2.51 -7.58
N ASN A 119 16.08 -2.71 -6.69
CA ASN A 119 15.23 -3.91 -6.63
C ASN A 119 14.00 -3.85 -7.56
N GLY A 120 13.94 -2.86 -8.46
CA GLY A 120 12.86 -2.72 -9.44
C GLY A 120 11.58 -2.06 -8.90
N VAL A 121 11.56 -1.60 -7.65
CA VAL A 121 10.41 -0.92 -7.05
C VAL A 121 10.26 0.48 -7.65
N LYS A 122 9.06 0.83 -8.11
CA LYS A 122 8.74 2.19 -8.55
C LYS A 122 8.50 3.09 -7.35
N VAL A 123 9.23 4.19 -7.25
CA VAL A 123 9.15 5.11 -6.10
C VAL A 123 8.41 6.38 -6.49
N TYR A 124 7.32 6.65 -5.79
CA TYR A 124 6.57 7.90 -5.86
C TYR A 124 6.71 8.66 -4.54
N CYS A 125 7.28 9.86 -4.60
CA CYS A 125 7.37 10.76 -3.46
C CYS A 125 6.26 11.82 -3.53
N TRP A 126 5.61 12.06 -2.40
CA TRP A 126 4.67 13.16 -2.22
C TRP A 126 5.32 14.22 -1.35
N ASP A 127 5.18 15.48 -1.76
CA ASP A 127 5.39 16.72 -0.99
C ASP A 127 6.85 17.12 -0.79
N GLU A 128 7.78 16.19 -1.03
CA GLU A 128 9.20 16.45 -0.95
C GLU A 128 9.91 16.08 -2.27
N ASN A 129 10.92 16.86 -2.62
CA ASN A 129 11.74 16.58 -3.80
C ASN A 129 12.84 15.60 -3.40
N ILE A 130 12.74 14.35 -3.84
CA ILE A 130 13.68 13.26 -3.53
C ILE A 130 14.42 12.85 -4.80
N GLU A 131 15.75 12.70 -4.71
CA GLU A 131 16.57 12.33 -5.87
C GLU A 131 16.29 10.89 -6.30
N ASN A 132 16.17 9.98 -5.33
CA ASN A 132 15.90 8.57 -5.57
C ASN A 132 14.41 8.23 -5.70
N ALA A 133 13.62 9.11 -6.30
CA ALA A 133 12.22 8.85 -6.67
C ALA A 133 12.05 8.88 -8.21
N ASP A 134 11.14 8.04 -8.73
CA ASP A 134 10.79 8.06 -10.16
C ASP A 134 9.82 9.21 -10.48
N LEU A 135 9.05 9.66 -9.49
CA LEU A 135 8.15 10.79 -9.59
C LEU A 135 8.04 11.49 -8.23
N CYS A 136 8.17 12.82 -8.21
CA CYS A 136 7.85 13.65 -7.06
C CYS A 136 6.61 14.49 -7.37
N TRP A 137 5.53 14.31 -6.60
CA TRP A 137 4.37 15.18 -6.68
C TRP A 137 4.52 16.34 -5.69
N LEU A 138 4.80 17.52 -6.23
CA LEU A 138 5.10 18.71 -5.47
C LEU A 138 3.98 19.75 -5.64
N ILE A 139 3.74 20.49 -4.57
CA ILE A 139 2.84 21.63 -4.56
C ILE A 139 3.67 22.91 -4.45
N ASP A 140 3.33 23.93 -5.24
CA ASP A 140 3.95 25.25 -5.13
C ASP A 140 3.41 25.99 -3.89
N ASN A 141 4.02 25.70 -2.74
CA ASN A 141 3.66 26.30 -1.46
C ASN A 141 3.83 27.83 -1.45
N TYR A 142 4.76 28.37 -2.26
CA TYR A 142 4.93 29.83 -2.38
C TYR A 142 3.75 30.47 -3.10
N LYS A 143 3.25 29.84 -4.18
CA LYS A 143 2.03 30.28 -4.86
C LYS A 143 0.81 30.16 -3.95
N ILE A 144 0.68 29.09 -3.18
CA ILE A 144 -0.41 28.94 -2.19
C ILE A 144 -0.33 30.07 -1.15
N GLY A 145 0.83 30.29 -0.54
CA GLY A 145 1.03 31.36 0.44
C GLY A 145 0.69 32.74 -0.13
N LYS A 146 1.08 33.03 -1.38
CA LYS A 146 0.70 34.28 -2.07
C LYS A 146 -0.81 34.40 -2.27
N MET A 147 -1.49 33.32 -2.66
CA MET A 147 -2.95 33.35 -2.81
C MET A 147 -3.64 33.58 -1.47
N VAL A 148 -3.24 32.86 -0.42
CA VAL A 148 -3.79 33.04 0.94
C VAL A 148 -3.56 34.46 1.44
N GLY A 149 -2.35 34.98 1.29
CA GLY A 149 -2.02 36.36 1.66
C GLY A 149 -2.84 37.39 0.90
N LYS A 150 -3.08 37.18 -0.40
CA LYS A 150 -3.96 38.04 -1.20
C LYS A 150 -5.39 38.02 -0.67
N TYR A 151 -5.98 36.85 -0.43
CA TYR A 151 -7.34 36.76 0.11
C TYR A 151 -7.45 37.42 1.50
N ALA A 152 -6.44 37.25 2.35
CA ALA A 152 -6.39 37.92 3.64
C ALA A 152 -6.33 39.45 3.49
N ALA A 153 -5.48 39.97 2.61
CA ALA A 153 -5.37 41.41 2.36
C ALA A 153 -6.68 42.00 1.80
N ASP A 154 -7.31 41.33 0.83
CA ASP A 154 -8.59 41.73 0.26
C ASP A 154 -9.68 41.80 1.34
N TRP A 155 -9.75 40.79 2.21
CA TRP A 155 -10.69 40.75 3.33
C TRP A 155 -10.41 41.85 4.38
N ILE A 156 -9.14 42.11 4.73
CA ILE A 156 -8.76 43.20 5.66
C ILE A 156 -9.15 44.57 5.10
N ASN A 157 -8.94 44.79 3.80
CA ASN A 157 -9.34 46.01 3.13
C ASN A 157 -10.87 46.19 3.18
N GLU A 158 -11.62 45.13 2.90
CA GLU A 158 -13.09 45.16 2.88
C GLU A 158 -13.71 45.29 4.28
N LYS A 159 -13.19 44.56 5.27
CA LYS A 159 -13.84 44.39 6.59
C LYS A 159 -13.21 45.20 7.71
N LEU A 160 -11.93 45.54 7.61
CA LEU A 160 -11.16 46.17 8.69
C LEU A 160 -10.55 47.52 8.30
N GLY A 161 -10.97 48.10 7.18
CA GLY A 161 -10.48 49.41 6.72
C GLY A 161 -8.97 49.41 6.42
N GLY A 162 -8.43 48.27 5.97
CA GLY A 162 -7.04 48.14 5.54
C GLY A 162 -6.01 48.00 6.65
N LYS A 163 -6.42 47.80 7.91
CA LYS A 163 -5.50 47.64 9.04
C LYS A 163 -5.84 46.39 9.86
N ALA A 164 -4.85 45.52 10.06
CA ALA A 164 -4.94 44.37 10.95
C ALA A 164 -3.57 44.09 11.58
N LYS A 165 -3.57 43.44 12.75
CA LYS A 165 -2.37 42.87 13.36
C LYS A 165 -2.30 41.40 12.99
N LEU A 166 -1.21 41.01 12.32
CA LEU A 166 -0.97 39.61 11.94
C LEU A 166 -0.24 38.88 13.07
N GLY A 167 -0.64 37.64 13.34
CA GLY A 167 0.11 36.69 14.17
C GLY A 167 0.58 35.53 13.30
N PHE A 168 1.82 35.12 13.47
CA PHE A 168 2.45 33.99 12.78
C PHE A 168 3.04 33.04 13.81
#